data_AF-A0A3A6DGQ8-F1
#
_entry.id   AF-A0A3A6DGQ8-F1
#
_cell.length_a   1.000
_cell.length_b   1.000
_cell.length_c   1.000
_cell.angle_alpha   90.00
_cell.angle_beta   90.00
_cell.angle_gamma   90.00
#
_symmetry.space_group_name_H-M   'P 1'
#
loop_
_entity.id
_entity.type
_entity.pdbx_description
1 polymer ?
#
loop_
_entity_poly.entity_id
_entity_poly.type
_entity_poly.pdbx_seq_one_letter_code
_entity_poly.pdbx_strand_id
1 'polypeptide(L)'
;MNKKGMTLIEVVVALLILSIASLTLLGGFSAVIRIIGNSGRIKNNSDMLLSYAEGNTEENILKQVEVDKGNKVSYTITPSTGTSISVTRDIDVLHVKNNDEVHLKTLVQPNGQQKVKDTDVYKTFQTSIESFYVKLKEAQEEYKYDQSYNNFLKVFYIDIMKNSWLQFPAALLPKEYADQLAAKPVYVIPYYPWEISSNNGLTFTHGSVLIFLSVDESKINELKGVDYINIVYDYKDEKWYYCSENNYRIAYENATIDGRTLYDIKKNGYIKNEIDFMNIVKNPENGWKVLDIEAEYANGNTNSFWKAVE
;
A
#
# COMPACT_ATOMS: atom_id res chain seq x y z
N MET A 1 11.97 90.81 -32.26
CA MET A 1 11.48 89.54 -31.66
C MET A 1 10.91 89.86 -30.28
N ASN A 2 9.58 89.79 -30.16
CA ASN A 2 8.83 90.33 -29.04
C ASN A 2 8.80 89.31 -27.90
N LYS A 3 9.64 89.48 -26.86
CA LYS A 3 9.50 88.71 -25.61
C LYS A 3 8.28 89.25 -24.86
N LYS A 4 7.08 88.79 -25.21
CA LYS A 4 5.91 88.96 -24.34
C LYS A 4 6.17 88.13 -23.09
N GLY A 5 6.49 88.80 -21.99
CA GLY A 5 6.53 88.15 -20.68
C GLY A 5 5.16 87.54 -20.38
N MET A 6 5.16 86.32 -19.85
CA MET A 6 3.96 85.64 -19.38
C MET A 6 3.25 86.54 -18.37
N THR A 7 1.95 86.78 -18.54
CA THR A 7 1.20 87.60 -17.59
C THR A 7 1.15 86.90 -16.24
N LEU A 8 1.05 87.66 -15.14
CA LEU A 8 1.03 87.10 -13.79
C LEU A 8 -0.08 86.04 -13.63
N ILE A 9 -1.23 86.26 -14.28
CA ILE A 9 -2.38 85.33 -14.27
C ILE A 9 -2.03 84.03 -15.00
N GLU A 10 -1.37 84.08 -16.15
CA GLU A 10 -0.96 82.88 -16.90
C GLU A 10 0.06 82.04 -16.10
N VAL A 11 0.98 82.69 -15.39
CA VAL A 11 1.93 81.99 -14.49
C VAL A 11 1.20 81.32 -13.33
N VAL A 12 0.22 81.99 -12.71
CA VAL A 12 -0.58 81.42 -11.60
C VAL A 12 -1.42 80.25 -12.08
N VAL A 13 -2.07 80.35 -13.25
CA VAL A 13 -2.87 79.25 -13.82
C VAL A 13 -1.98 78.06 -14.19
N ALA A 14 -0.81 78.30 -14.79
CA ALA A 14 0.15 77.23 -15.09
C ALA A 14 0.63 76.51 -13.82
N LEU A 15 0.94 77.26 -12.75
CA LEU A 15 1.34 76.70 -11.45
C LEU A 15 0.21 75.90 -10.78
N LEU A 16 -1.04 76.34 -10.92
CA LEU A 16 -2.22 75.62 -10.40
C LEU A 16 -2.44 74.30 -11.15
N ILE A 17 -2.37 74.31 -12.49
CA ILE A 17 -2.48 73.10 -13.31
C ILE A 17 -1.35 72.12 -13.00
N LEU A 18 -0.10 72.60 -12.90
CA LEU A 18 1.06 71.80 -12.51
C LEU A 18 0.91 71.22 -11.10
N SER A 19 0.34 71.98 -10.16
CA SER A 19 0.11 71.54 -8.78
C SER A 19 -0.97 70.47 -8.70
N ILE A 20 -2.09 70.61 -9.42
CA ILE A 20 -3.16 69.60 -9.49
C ILE A 20 -2.65 68.31 -10.15
N ALA A 21 -1.92 68.43 -11.27
CA ALA A 21 -1.31 67.29 -11.96
C ALA A 21 -0.30 66.55 -11.04
N SER A 22 0.54 67.29 -10.31
CA SER A 22 1.48 66.74 -9.33
C SER A 22 0.76 66.00 -8.20
N LEU A 23 -0.31 66.57 -7.64
CA LEU A 23 -1.16 65.93 -6.62
C LEU A 23 -1.81 64.63 -7.12
N THR A 24 -2.33 64.61 -8.35
CA THR A 24 -2.92 63.40 -8.93
C THR A 24 -1.89 62.31 -9.20
N LEU A 25 -0.68 62.68 -9.64
CA LEU A 25 0.43 61.74 -9.79
C LEU A 25 0.86 61.19 -8.42
N LEU A 26 0.98 62.03 -7.39
CA LEU A 26 1.38 61.62 -6.04
C LEU A 26 0.38 60.63 -5.40
N GLY A 27 -0.92 60.86 -5.61
CA GLY A 27 -1.99 59.93 -5.21
C GLY A 27 -1.91 58.60 -5.96
N GLY A 28 -1.71 58.63 -7.28
CA GLY A 28 -1.56 57.42 -8.12
C GLY A 28 -0.31 56.60 -7.77
N PHE A 29 0.84 57.25 -7.59
CA PHE A 29 2.09 56.60 -7.18
C PHE A 29 1.98 55.96 -5.79
N SER A 30 1.33 56.64 -4.84
CA SER A 30 1.11 56.09 -3.50
C SER A 30 0.23 54.83 -3.53
N ALA A 31 -0.81 54.81 -4.39
CA ALA A 31 -1.65 53.64 -4.59
C ALA A 31 -0.85 52.47 -5.21
N VAL A 32 0.00 52.73 -6.22
CA VAL A 32 0.85 51.71 -6.84
C VAL A 32 1.88 51.16 -5.86
N ILE A 33 2.54 52.01 -5.06
CA ILE A 33 3.47 51.57 -4.00
C ILE A 33 2.75 50.67 -2.99
N ARG A 34 1.51 51.02 -2.61
CA ARG A 34 0.70 50.18 -1.71
C ARG A 34 0.36 48.83 -2.33
N ILE A 35 0.01 48.79 -3.62
CA ILE A 35 -0.28 47.54 -4.34
C ILE A 35 0.97 46.67 -4.45
N ILE A 36 2.12 47.24 -4.80
CA ILE A 36 3.40 46.51 -4.90
C ILE A 36 3.82 46.00 -3.52
N GLY A 37 3.72 46.83 -2.48
CA GLY A 37 4.02 46.46 -1.10
C GLY A 37 3.13 45.31 -0.61
N ASN A 38 1.83 45.38 -0.86
CA ASN A 38 0.90 44.30 -0.54
C ASN A 38 1.21 43.03 -1.33
N SER A 39 1.53 43.14 -2.63
CA SER A 39 1.87 41.99 -3.47
C SER A 39 3.15 41.30 -3.01
N GLY A 40 4.18 42.06 -2.64
CA GLY A 40 5.41 41.53 -2.07
C GLY A 40 5.18 40.82 -0.74
N ARG A 41 4.32 41.37 0.12
CA ARG A 41 3.92 40.74 1.39
C ARG A 41 3.17 39.43 1.16
N ILE A 42 2.19 39.39 0.25
CA ILE A 42 1.44 38.18 -0.10
C ILE A 42 2.37 37.10 -0.63
N LYS A 43 3.29 37.46 -1.54
CA LYS A 43 4.29 36.52 -2.07
C LYS A 43 5.16 35.93 -0.97
N ASN A 44 5.76 36.78 -0.13
CA ASN A 44 6.66 36.33 0.94
C ASN A 44 5.93 35.44 1.97
N ASN A 45 4.69 35.80 2.33
CA ASN A 45 3.87 34.96 3.20
C ASN A 45 3.57 33.61 2.54
N SER A 46 3.21 33.59 1.25
CA SER A 46 2.94 32.36 0.51
C SER A 46 4.17 31.45 0.45
N ASP A 47 5.34 32.00 0.11
CA ASP A 47 6.61 31.27 0.04
C ASP A 47 6.99 30.68 1.41
N MET A 48 6.77 31.43 2.50
CA MET A 48 7.04 30.97 3.86
C MET A 48 6.11 29.83 4.29
N LEU A 49 4.81 29.95 4.01
CA LEU A 49 3.83 28.89 4.32
C LEU A 49 4.11 27.62 3.52
N LEU A 50 4.51 27.76 2.24
CA LEU A 50 4.93 26.63 1.41
C LEU A 50 6.19 25.97 1.97
N SER A 51 7.21 26.75 2.35
CA SER A 51 8.45 26.21 2.93
C SER A 51 8.20 25.46 4.24
N TYR A 52 7.29 25.96 5.09
CA TYR A 52 6.84 25.25 6.28
C TYR A 52 6.14 23.92 5.93
N ALA A 53 5.24 23.94 4.94
CA ALA A 53 4.53 22.74 4.49
C ALA A 53 5.47 21.67 3.89
N GLU A 54 6.58 22.08 3.28
CA GLU A 54 7.62 21.21 2.74
C GLU A 54 8.57 20.65 3.83
N GLY A 55 8.35 20.99 5.11
CA GLY A 55 9.09 20.44 6.24
C GLY A 55 10.35 21.23 6.63
N ASN A 56 10.46 22.49 6.23
CA ASN A 56 11.56 23.34 6.69
C ASN A 56 11.46 23.61 8.20
N THR A 57 12.55 23.32 8.92
CA THR A 57 12.64 23.42 10.38
C THR A 57 13.41 24.64 10.87
N GLU A 58 13.68 25.63 10.02
CA GLU A 58 14.33 26.87 10.46
C GLU A 58 13.48 27.59 11.53
N GLU A 59 14.14 28.01 12.62
CA GLU A 59 13.48 28.52 13.83
C GLU A 59 12.67 29.81 13.57
N ASN A 60 13.11 30.64 12.62
CA ASN A 60 12.41 31.85 12.18
C ASN A 60 11.05 31.54 11.51
N ILE A 61 10.94 30.46 10.75
CA ILE A 61 9.71 30.02 10.07
C ILE A 61 8.77 29.39 11.10
N LEU A 62 9.28 28.48 11.93
CA LEU A 62 8.50 27.81 12.98
C LEU A 62 7.86 28.80 13.97
N LYS A 63 8.54 29.89 14.29
CA LYS A 63 8.02 30.93 15.18
C LYS A 63 6.97 31.82 14.52
N GLN A 64 6.91 31.91 13.20
CA GLN A 64 6.06 32.84 12.46
C GLN A 64 4.82 32.21 11.82
N VAL A 65 4.78 30.89 11.67
CA VAL A 65 3.62 30.16 11.16
C VAL A 65 2.74 29.68 12.32
N GLU A 66 1.43 29.86 12.18
CA GLU A 66 0.40 29.26 13.02
C GLU A 66 -0.36 28.19 12.23
N VAL A 67 -0.85 27.18 12.95
CA VAL A 67 -1.49 26.00 12.36
C VAL A 67 -2.84 25.76 13.01
N ASP A 68 -3.90 25.94 12.25
CA ASP A 68 -5.27 25.63 12.65
C ASP A 68 -5.59 24.17 12.34
N LYS A 69 -5.60 23.35 13.39
CA LYS A 69 -5.85 21.91 13.34
C LYS A 69 -7.33 21.58 13.46
N GLY A 70 -7.71 20.37 13.05
CA GLY A 70 -9.07 19.83 13.21
C GLY A 70 -10.03 20.17 12.08
N ASN A 71 -9.54 20.80 11.02
CA ASN A 71 -10.28 21.00 9.79
C ASN A 71 -10.35 19.68 9.00
N LYS A 72 -11.44 19.46 8.25
CA LYS A 72 -11.63 18.26 7.45
C LYS A 72 -12.08 18.59 6.03
N VAL A 73 -11.54 17.87 5.07
CA VAL A 73 -12.07 17.83 3.70
C VAL A 73 -12.73 16.46 3.48
N SER A 74 -13.92 16.47 2.90
CA SER A 74 -14.62 15.25 2.53
C SER A 74 -15.03 15.31 1.06
N TYR A 75 -14.81 14.22 0.34
CA TYR A 75 -15.30 14.03 -1.02
C TYR A 75 -15.90 12.64 -1.17
N THR A 76 -16.77 12.46 -2.16
CA THR A 76 -17.41 11.17 -2.41
C THR A 76 -16.99 10.67 -3.79
N ILE A 77 -16.41 9.48 -3.83
CA ILE A 77 -16.12 8.76 -5.07
C ILE A 77 -17.36 7.95 -5.41
N THR A 78 -18.01 8.26 -6.52
CA THR A 78 -19.16 7.48 -7.03
C THR A 78 -18.72 6.71 -8.26
N PRO A 79 -18.48 5.39 -8.15
CA PRO A 79 -18.16 4.57 -9.31
C PRO A 79 -19.40 4.40 -10.21
N SER A 80 -19.17 4.11 -11.50
CA SER A 80 -20.24 3.84 -12.48
C SER A 80 -21.06 2.59 -12.13
N THR A 81 -20.48 1.68 -11.34
CA THR A 81 -21.14 0.50 -10.78
C THR A 81 -20.66 0.29 -9.34
N GLY A 82 -21.58 0.07 -8.40
CA GLY A 82 -21.27 -0.21 -6.99
C GLY A 82 -21.64 0.93 -6.03
N THR A 83 -21.18 0.82 -4.78
CA THR A 83 -21.50 1.76 -3.70
C THR A 83 -20.54 2.94 -3.70
N SER A 84 -21.06 4.16 -3.54
CA SER A 84 -20.24 5.35 -3.35
C SER A 84 -19.39 5.26 -2.09
N ILE A 85 -18.14 5.74 -2.18
CA ILE A 85 -17.17 5.74 -1.09
C ILE A 85 -16.97 7.18 -0.64
N SER A 86 -17.31 7.49 0.61
CA SER A 86 -16.97 8.78 1.22
C SER A 86 -15.54 8.75 1.74
N VAL A 87 -14.72 9.68 1.27
CA VAL A 87 -13.34 9.86 1.70
C VAL A 87 -13.25 11.14 2.50
N THR A 88 -12.85 11.03 3.76
CA THR A 88 -12.58 12.17 4.64
C THR A 88 -11.10 12.21 4.99
N ARG A 89 -10.51 13.40 4.93
CA ARG A 89 -9.12 13.67 5.31
C ARG A 89 -9.06 14.88 6.22
N ASP A 90 -8.23 14.80 7.24
CA ASP A 90 -7.92 15.95 8.09
C ASP A 90 -6.98 16.88 7.30
N ILE A 91 -7.17 18.18 7.46
CA ILE A 91 -6.35 19.23 6.85
C ILE A 91 -5.87 20.19 7.92
N ASP A 92 -4.65 20.67 7.76
CA ASP A 92 -4.10 21.77 8.54
C ASP A 92 -4.23 23.04 7.70
N VAL A 93 -4.64 24.14 8.34
CA VAL A 93 -4.67 25.46 7.69
C VAL A 93 -3.53 26.27 8.30
N LEU A 94 -2.57 26.64 7.45
CA LEU A 94 -1.39 27.41 7.81
C LEU A 94 -1.62 28.88 7.52
N HIS A 95 -1.30 29.76 8.47
CA HIS A 95 -1.30 31.21 8.28
C HIS A 95 -0.13 31.86 9.02
N VAL A 96 0.16 33.12 8.69
CA VAL A 96 1.26 33.86 9.30
C VAL A 96 0.76 34.55 10.57
N LYS A 97 1.54 34.50 11.66
CA LYS A 97 1.20 35.16 12.92
C LYS A 97 0.81 36.62 12.72
N ASN A 98 -0.33 37.00 13.27
CA ASN A 98 -0.90 38.35 13.17
C ASN A 98 -1.17 38.82 11.71
N ASN A 99 -1.26 37.90 10.74
CA ASN A 99 -1.57 38.22 9.35
C ASN A 99 -2.40 37.11 8.68
N ASP A 100 -3.69 37.39 8.55
CA ASP A 100 -4.72 36.47 8.05
C ASP A 100 -5.01 36.64 6.54
N GLU A 101 -4.12 37.29 5.79
CA GLU A 101 -4.38 37.58 4.37
C GLU A 101 -4.08 36.38 3.45
N VAL A 102 -3.28 35.42 3.92
CA VAL A 102 -2.83 34.26 3.14
C VAL A 102 -2.97 33.01 3.99
N HIS A 103 -3.66 32.01 3.43
CA HIS A 103 -3.78 30.69 4.02
C HIS A 103 -3.31 29.61 3.06
N LEU A 104 -2.53 28.66 3.56
CA LEU A 104 -2.20 27.44 2.84
C LEU A 104 -2.85 26.24 3.53
N LYS A 105 -3.63 25.47 2.78
CA LYS A 105 -4.25 24.25 3.29
C LYS A 105 -3.39 23.06 2.91
N THR A 106 -2.94 22.30 3.89
CA THR A 106 -2.16 21.07 3.68
C THR A 106 -2.99 19.88 4.12
N LEU A 107 -2.87 18.77 3.39
CA LEU A 107 -3.41 17.50 3.87
C LEU A 107 -2.55 17.08 5.07
N VAL A 108 -3.19 16.81 6.20
CA VAL A 108 -2.48 16.23 7.34
C VAL A 108 -1.99 14.86 6.89
N GLN A 109 -0.67 14.65 6.93
CA GLN A 109 -0.15 13.29 6.79
C GLN A 109 -0.80 12.47 7.89
N PRO A 110 -1.46 11.35 7.56
CA PRO A 110 -2.16 10.56 8.56
C PRO A 110 -1.17 10.14 9.65
N ASN A 111 -1.33 10.74 10.84
CA ASN A 111 -0.44 10.47 11.97
C ASN A 111 -0.44 8.96 12.26
N GLY A 112 0.74 8.33 12.17
CA GLY A 112 0.93 6.93 12.54
C GLY A 112 0.55 5.90 11.49
N GLN A 113 0.24 6.28 10.25
CA GLN A 113 0.14 5.31 9.16
C GLN A 113 1.52 4.98 8.60
N GLN A 114 2.17 4.00 9.22
CA GLN A 114 3.34 3.35 8.66
C GLN A 114 2.93 2.50 7.45
N LYS A 115 3.83 2.33 6.47
CA LYS A 115 3.60 1.36 5.39
C LYS A 115 3.56 -0.04 5.97
N VAL A 116 2.84 -0.96 5.33
CA VAL A 116 2.77 -2.37 5.76
C VAL A 116 4.17 -2.95 5.98
N LYS A 117 5.11 -2.71 5.07
CA LYS A 117 6.50 -3.17 5.18
C LYS A 117 7.25 -2.66 6.42
N ASP A 118 6.85 -1.50 6.93
CA ASP A 118 7.51 -0.84 8.04
C ASP A 118 6.95 -1.28 9.40
N THR A 119 5.78 -1.95 9.40
CA THR A 119 5.17 -2.50 10.62
C THR A 119 6.03 -3.59 11.24
N ASP A 120 6.06 -3.65 12.58
CA ASP A 120 6.73 -4.74 13.31
C ASP A 120 6.13 -6.11 12.99
N VAL A 121 4.81 -6.16 12.75
CA VAL A 121 4.09 -7.38 12.37
C VAL A 121 4.63 -7.95 11.06
N TYR A 122 4.73 -7.12 10.01
CA TYR A 122 5.25 -7.56 8.72
C TYR A 122 6.71 -7.94 8.82
N LYS A 123 7.56 -7.12 9.45
CA LYS A 123 8.99 -7.41 9.60
C LYS A 123 9.23 -8.74 10.31
N THR A 124 8.56 -8.96 11.44
CA THR A 124 8.68 -10.21 12.22
C THR A 124 8.22 -11.41 11.39
N PHE A 125 7.10 -11.28 10.67
CA PHE A 125 6.59 -12.36 9.85
C PHE A 125 7.49 -12.64 8.65
N GLN A 126 7.99 -11.60 7.97
CA GLN A 126 8.90 -11.72 6.84
C GLN A 126 10.17 -12.49 7.22
N THR A 127 10.82 -12.11 8.34
CA THR A 127 11.97 -12.87 8.87
C THR A 127 11.61 -14.32 9.19
N SER A 128 10.40 -14.56 9.69
CA SER A 128 9.93 -15.91 10.04
C SER A 128 9.68 -16.78 8.81
N ILE A 129 9.07 -16.25 7.74
CA ILE A 129 8.82 -16.99 6.50
C ILE A 129 10.12 -17.25 5.71
N GLU A 130 11.05 -16.30 5.69
CA GLU A 130 12.38 -16.49 5.09
C GLU A 130 13.14 -17.61 5.81
N SER A 131 13.19 -17.56 7.15
CA SER A 131 13.85 -18.61 7.95
C SER A 131 13.17 -19.97 7.78
N PHE A 132 11.84 -19.99 7.72
CA PHE A 132 11.07 -21.20 7.47
C PHE A 132 11.43 -21.82 6.10
N TYR A 133 11.47 -21.00 5.05
CA TYR A 133 11.75 -21.46 3.70
C TYR A 133 13.19 -21.98 3.52
N VAL A 134 14.16 -21.30 4.13
CA VAL A 134 15.57 -21.76 4.15
C VAL A 134 15.67 -23.13 4.81
N LYS A 135 15.08 -23.31 6.00
CA LYS A 135 15.08 -24.60 6.71
C LYS A 135 14.40 -25.70 5.90
N LEU A 136 13.28 -25.39 5.24
CA LEU A 136 12.58 -26.35 4.40
C LEU A 136 13.46 -26.83 3.26
N LYS A 137 14.16 -25.92 2.57
CA LYS A 137 15.08 -26.26 1.48
C LYS A 137 16.27 -27.10 1.94
N GLU A 138 16.95 -26.66 2.99
CA GLU A 138 18.11 -27.39 3.54
C GLU A 138 17.70 -28.81 3.95
N ALA A 139 16.58 -28.95 4.66
CA ALA A 139 16.06 -30.25 5.07
C ALA A 139 15.63 -31.13 3.89
N GLN A 140 15.09 -30.52 2.82
CA GLN A 140 14.71 -31.24 1.60
C GLN A 140 15.95 -31.74 0.84
N GLU A 141 17.03 -30.96 0.79
CA GLU A 141 18.30 -31.36 0.12
C GLU A 141 18.98 -32.54 0.82
N GLU A 142 18.87 -32.61 2.15
CA GLU A 142 19.35 -33.75 2.95
C GLU A 142 18.45 -35.00 2.81
N TYR A 143 17.21 -34.83 2.32
CA TYR A 143 16.25 -35.91 2.16
C TYR A 143 16.49 -36.69 0.86
N LYS A 144 16.34 -38.02 0.92
CA LYS A 144 16.65 -38.89 -0.23
C LYS A 144 15.61 -38.74 -1.34
N TYR A 145 16.09 -38.59 -2.58
CA TYR A 145 15.25 -38.40 -3.78
C TYR A 145 14.37 -39.60 -4.15
N ASP A 146 14.63 -40.80 -3.61
CA ASP A 146 13.82 -42.01 -3.84
C ASP A 146 12.61 -42.10 -2.90
N GLN A 147 12.42 -41.12 -2.00
CA GLN A 147 11.29 -41.04 -1.09
C GLN A 147 10.38 -39.87 -1.42
N SER A 148 9.12 -39.96 -0.99
CA SER A 148 8.14 -38.91 -1.20
C SER A 148 8.48 -37.61 -0.45
N TYR A 149 8.41 -36.47 -1.13
CA TYR A 149 8.60 -35.16 -0.51
C TYR A 149 7.42 -34.78 0.39
N ASN A 150 6.19 -35.17 0.05
CA ASN A 150 5.06 -35.02 0.96
C ASN A 150 5.21 -35.84 2.25
N ASN A 151 5.81 -37.03 2.19
CA ASN A 151 6.13 -37.78 3.41
C ASN A 151 7.24 -37.11 4.23
N PHE A 152 8.24 -36.53 3.55
CA PHE A 152 9.26 -35.70 4.20
C PHE A 152 8.65 -34.56 5.00
N LEU A 153 7.57 -33.92 4.52
CA LEU A 153 6.93 -32.83 5.27
C LEU A 153 6.48 -33.23 6.68
N LYS A 154 6.08 -34.49 6.89
CA LYS A 154 5.76 -35.00 8.24
C LYS A 154 7.00 -34.97 9.14
N VAL A 155 8.12 -35.46 8.61
CA VAL A 155 9.43 -35.47 9.31
C VAL A 155 9.88 -34.03 9.56
N PHE A 156 9.80 -33.16 8.56
CA PHE A 156 10.13 -31.75 8.68
C PHE A 156 9.36 -31.08 9.82
N TYR A 157 8.04 -31.29 9.90
CA TYR A 157 7.25 -30.67 10.95
C TYR A 157 7.46 -31.27 12.33
N ILE A 158 7.52 -32.59 12.44
CA ILE A 158 7.65 -33.29 13.73
C ILE A 158 9.06 -33.13 14.30
N ASP A 159 10.09 -33.35 13.49
CA ASP A 159 11.47 -33.48 13.97
C ASP A 159 12.25 -32.15 13.88
N ILE A 160 12.07 -31.40 12.79
CA ILE A 160 12.85 -30.16 12.54
C ILE A 160 12.15 -28.95 13.14
N MET A 161 10.86 -28.77 12.83
CA MET A 161 10.06 -27.68 13.37
C MET A 161 9.52 -28.00 14.77
N LYS A 162 9.66 -29.24 15.27
CA LYS A 162 9.20 -29.66 16.60
C LYS A 162 7.72 -29.34 16.88
N ASN A 163 6.87 -29.58 15.88
CA ASN A 163 5.45 -29.23 15.87
C ASN A 163 5.16 -27.72 16.01
N SER A 164 6.14 -26.85 15.70
CA SER A 164 5.95 -25.40 15.66
C SER A 164 5.51 -24.96 14.27
N TRP A 165 4.21 -24.78 14.10
CA TRP A 165 3.62 -24.30 12.86
C TRP A 165 3.73 -22.79 12.72
N LEU A 166 4.25 -22.33 11.59
CA LEU A 166 4.32 -20.90 11.29
C LEU A 166 2.89 -20.38 11.03
N GLN A 167 2.44 -19.44 11.86
CA GLN A 167 1.15 -18.78 11.70
C GLN A 167 1.28 -17.54 10.82
N PHE A 168 0.31 -17.34 9.92
CA PHE A 168 0.16 -16.11 9.18
C PHE A 168 -0.49 -15.03 10.07
N PRO A 169 0.06 -13.81 10.16
CA PRO A 169 -0.46 -12.79 11.07
C PRO A 169 -1.89 -12.39 10.69
N ALA A 170 -2.81 -12.49 11.66
CA ALA A 170 -4.19 -12.06 11.46
C ALA A 170 -4.32 -10.58 11.04
N ALA A 171 -3.39 -9.74 11.48
CA ALA A 171 -3.32 -8.32 11.12
C ALA A 171 -2.91 -8.03 9.66
N LEU A 172 -2.46 -9.06 8.91
CA LEU A 172 -2.16 -8.95 7.48
C LEU A 172 -3.19 -9.67 6.60
N LEU A 173 -4.07 -10.50 7.18
CA LEU A 173 -5.10 -11.19 6.42
C LEU A 173 -6.08 -10.19 5.81
N PRO A 174 -6.55 -10.40 4.57
CA PRO A 174 -7.66 -9.63 4.02
C PRO A 174 -8.86 -9.71 4.97
N LYS A 175 -9.49 -8.58 5.28
CA LYS A 175 -10.60 -8.50 6.22
C LYS A 175 -11.75 -9.43 5.83
N GLU A 176 -12.09 -9.47 4.54
CA GLU A 176 -13.12 -10.38 4.02
C GLU A 176 -12.82 -11.85 4.34
N TYR A 177 -11.57 -12.27 4.17
CA TYR A 177 -11.14 -13.62 4.46
C TYR A 177 -11.11 -13.86 5.98
N ALA A 178 -10.53 -12.95 6.76
CA ALA A 178 -10.50 -13.05 8.21
C ALA A 178 -11.91 -13.17 8.83
N ASP A 179 -12.88 -12.42 8.30
CA ASP A 179 -14.28 -12.48 8.72
C ASP A 179 -14.90 -13.86 8.42
N GLN A 180 -14.60 -14.48 7.26
CA GLN A 180 -15.04 -15.84 6.91
C GLN A 180 -14.46 -16.91 7.85
N LEU A 181 -13.24 -16.71 8.33
CA LEU A 181 -12.53 -17.67 9.19
C LEU A 181 -13.00 -17.66 10.64
N ALA A 182 -13.80 -16.68 11.06
CA ALA A 182 -14.31 -16.54 12.43
C ALA A 182 -13.21 -16.63 13.50
N ALA A 183 -12.12 -15.88 13.30
CA ALA A 183 -10.95 -15.81 14.19
C ALA A 183 -10.14 -17.11 14.35
N LYS A 184 -10.33 -18.11 13.48
CA LYS A 184 -9.44 -19.28 13.44
C LYS A 184 -8.02 -18.86 13.03
N PRO A 185 -6.97 -19.43 13.66
CA PRO A 185 -5.60 -19.23 13.20
C PRO A 185 -5.42 -19.80 11.80
N VAL A 186 -4.48 -19.21 11.07
CA VAL A 186 -4.14 -19.60 9.71
C VAL A 186 -2.66 -19.91 9.66
N TYR A 187 -2.31 -21.06 9.09
CA TYR A 187 -0.96 -21.60 9.08
C TYR A 187 -0.37 -21.57 7.68
N VAL A 188 0.94 -21.35 7.61
CA VAL A 188 1.73 -21.48 6.39
C VAL A 188 2.03 -22.96 6.17
N ILE A 189 1.54 -23.48 5.05
CA ILE A 189 1.59 -24.90 4.68
C ILE A 189 2.41 -25.07 3.39
N PRO A 190 3.56 -25.77 3.43
CA PRO A 190 4.21 -26.32 2.25
C PRO A 190 3.54 -27.64 1.86
N TYR A 191 3.44 -27.90 0.57
CA TYR A 191 2.95 -29.17 0.04
C TYR A 191 3.49 -29.37 -1.39
N TYR A 192 3.70 -30.61 -1.82
CA TYR A 192 4.18 -30.93 -3.16
C TYR A 192 3.02 -31.53 -3.99
N PRO A 193 2.13 -30.69 -4.57
CA PRO A 193 0.97 -31.19 -5.30
C PRO A 193 1.34 -31.93 -6.58
N TRP A 194 2.48 -31.58 -7.19
CA TRP A 194 2.94 -32.15 -8.44
C TRP A 194 3.88 -33.34 -8.25
N GLU A 195 3.81 -33.99 -7.09
CA GLU A 195 4.56 -35.20 -6.82
C GLU A 195 3.88 -36.43 -7.42
N ILE A 196 4.64 -37.16 -8.25
CA ILE A 196 4.14 -38.30 -9.01
C ILE A 196 4.90 -39.55 -8.61
N SER A 197 4.19 -40.53 -8.09
CA SER A 197 4.68 -41.89 -7.86
C SER A 197 4.60 -42.74 -9.13
N SER A 198 5.59 -43.60 -9.30
CA SER A 198 5.69 -44.58 -10.38
C SER A 198 6.16 -45.92 -9.81
N ASN A 199 6.10 -46.98 -10.62
CA ASN A 199 6.51 -48.33 -10.22
C ASN A 199 5.85 -48.80 -8.91
N ASN A 200 4.52 -48.64 -8.80
CA ASN A 200 3.74 -48.99 -7.60
C ASN A 200 4.21 -48.27 -6.31
N GLY A 201 4.66 -47.02 -6.41
CA GLY A 201 5.08 -46.22 -5.26
C GLY A 201 6.54 -46.41 -4.83
N LEU A 202 7.37 -47.03 -5.69
CA LEU A 202 8.79 -47.25 -5.43
C LEU A 202 9.68 -46.13 -5.96
N THR A 203 9.20 -45.34 -6.91
CA THR A 203 9.97 -44.24 -7.51
C THR A 203 9.12 -42.99 -7.59
N PHE A 204 9.71 -41.82 -7.32
CA PHE A 204 9.01 -40.55 -7.26
C PHE A 204 9.62 -39.56 -8.25
N THR A 205 8.76 -38.87 -8.98
CA THR A 205 9.10 -37.65 -9.73
C THR A 205 8.61 -36.47 -8.91
N HIS A 206 9.55 -35.66 -8.45
CA HIS A 206 9.28 -34.53 -7.58
C HIS A 206 8.93 -33.29 -8.39
N GLY A 207 7.84 -32.64 -8.00
CA GLY A 207 7.46 -31.31 -8.50
C GLY A 207 7.88 -30.20 -7.54
N SER A 208 7.58 -28.95 -7.89
CA SER A 208 7.81 -27.81 -7.01
C SER A 208 6.96 -27.86 -5.74
N VAL A 209 7.44 -27.22 -4.67
CA VAL A 209 6.61 -26.95 -3.49
C VAL A 209 5.62 -25.82 -3.76
N LEU A 210 4.39 -26.00 -3.28
CA LEU A 210 3.38 -24.97 -3.14
C LEU A 210 3.34 -24.53 -1.67
N ILE A 211 3.48 -23.23 -1.41
CA ILE A 211 3.33 -22.65 -0.08
C ILE A 211 2.03 -21.86 -0.05
N PHE A 212 1.07 -22.29 0.77
CA PHE A 212 -0.25 -21.68 0.85
C PHE A 212 -0.74 -21.63 2.29
N LEU A 213 -1.90 -21.03 2.50
CA LEU A 213 -2.50 -20.91 3.82
C LEU A 213 -3.64 -21.91 4.05
N SER A 214 -3.64 -22.57 5.21
CA SER A 214 -4.75 -23.41 5.67
C SER A 214 -5.12 -23.11 7.13
N VAL A 215 -6.36 -23.41 7.52
CA VAL A 215 -6.83 -23.35 8.91
C VAL A 215 -6.63 -24.65 9.68
N ASP A 216 -6.17 -25.70 9.01
CA ASP A 216 -6.04 -27.04 9.58
C ASP A 216 -4.70 -27.65 9.18
N GLU A 217 -3.72 -27.44 10.04
CA GLU A 217 -2.36 -27.95 9.88
C GLU A 217 -2.28 -29.48 9.99
N SER A 218 -3.27 -30.12 10.63
CA SER A 218 -3.28 -31.57 10.84
C SER A 218 -3.35 -32.36 9.53
N LYS A 219 -3.89 -31.75 8.46
CA LYS A 219 -4.02 -32.36 7.12
C LYS A 219 -2.68 -32.74 6.49
N ILE A 220 -1.60 -32.05 6.83
CA ILE A 220 -0.24 -32.41 6.40
C ILE A 220 0.29 -33.61 7.18
N ASN A 221 0.07 -33.67 8.48
CA ASN A 221 0.49 -34.80 9.31
C ASN A 221 -0.20 -36.10 8.86
N GLU A 222 -1.47 -35.99 8.46
CA GLU A 222 -2.24 -37.12 7.97
C GLU A 222 -2.04 -37.39 6.47
N LEU A 223 -1.60 -36.38 5.70
CA LEU A 223 -1.65 -36.35 4.23
C LEU A 223 -3.03 -36.78 3.72
N LYS A 224 -4.07 -36.16 4.29
CA LYS A 224 -5.45 -36.53 4.01
C LYS A 224 -6.37 -35.32 4.06
N GLY A 225 -7.38 -35.37 3.21
CA GLY A 225 -8.45 -34.38 3.19
C GLY A 225 -8.27 -33.40 2.04
N VAL A 226 -8.94 -32.26 2.18
CA VAL A 226 -9.11 -31.28 1.11
C VAL A 226 -9.03 -29.89 1.71
N ASP A 227 -8.42 -28.96 0.97
CA ASP A 227 -8.49 -27.53 1.25
C ASP A 227 -8.82 -26.71 0.00
N TYR A 228 -9.28 -25.49 0.25
CA TYR A 228 -9.33 -24.43 -0.75
C TYR A 228 -8.07 -23.57 -0.63
N ILE A 229 -7.51 -23.18 -1.76
CA ILE A 229 -6.35 -22.31 -1.82
C ILE A 229 -6.84 -20.89 -2.07
N ASN A 230 -6.95 -20.12 -0.99
CA ASN A 230 -7.29 -18.70 -1.06
C ASN A 230 -6.06 -17.81 -1.00
N ILE A 231 -4.97 -18.22 -0.33
CA ILE A 231 -3.75 -17.43 -0.21
C ILE A 231 -2.54 -18.30 -0.53
N VAL A 232 -1.66 -17.83 -1.42
CA VAL A 232 -0.43 -18.50 -1.85
C VAL A 232 0.76 -17.56 -1.74
N TYR A 233 1.93 -18.11 -1.41
CA TYR A 233 3.20 -17.41 -1.42
C TYR A 233 4.01 -17.78 -2.68
N ASP A 234 4.36 -16.76 -3.45
CA ASP A 234 5.38 -16.85 -4.49
C ASP A 234 6.75 -16.57 -3.88
N TYR A 235 7.51 -17.63 -3.68
CA TYR A 235 8.85 -17.57 -3.11
C TYR A 235 9.91 -17.05 -4.08
N LYS A 236 9.61 -16.92 -5.40
CA LYS A 236 10.55 -16.36 -6.38
C LYS A 236 10.48 -14.83 -6.39
N ASP A 237 9.27 -14.30 -6.28
CA ASP A 237 9.02 -12.85 -6.25
C ASP A 237 8.81 -12.30 -4.83
N GLU A 238 8.87 -13.17 -3.82
CA GLU A 238 8.65 -12.87 -2.39
C GLU A 238 7.31 -12.16 -2.14
N LYS A 239 6.25 -12.65 -2.77
CA LYS A 239 4.92 -12.02 -2.78
C LYS A 239 3.82 -12.97 -2.32
N TRP A 240 2.88 -12.41 -1.57
CA TRP A 240 1.65 -13.10 -1.19
C TRP A 240 0.51 -12.72 -2.14
N TYR A 241 -0.26 -13.71 -2.57
CA TYR A 241 -1.42 -13.53 -3.42
C TYR A 241 -2.68 -14.07 -2.74
N TYR A 242 -3.80 -13.39 -2.93
CA TYR A 242 -5.10 -13.71 -2.33
C TYR A 242 -6.21 -13.77 -3.39
N CYS A 243 -7.06 -14.79 -3.32
CA CYS A 243 -8.31 -14.91 -4.06
C CYS A 243 -9.45 -15.17 -3.07
N SER A 244 -10.49 -14.32 -3.11
CA SER A 244 -11.66 -14.43 -2.24
C SER A 244 -12.60 -15.58 -2.63
N GLU A 245 -12.47 -16.10 -3.85
CA GLU A 245 -13.30 -17.18 -4.36
C GLU A 245 -12.65 -18.54 -4.09
N ASN A 246 -13.47 -19.52 -3.70
CA ASN A 246 -13.05 -20.91 -3.47
C ASN A 246 -12.91 -21.69 -4.79
N ASN A 247 -12.14 -21.14 -5.72
CA ASN A 247 -11.98 -21.65 -7.08
C ASN A 247 -10.90 -22.72 -7.21
N TYR A 248 -9.93 -22.74 -6.29
CA TYR A 248 -8.80 -23.64 -6.36
C TYR A 248 -8.84 -24.58 -5.17
N ARG A 249 -8.80 -25.88 -5.45
CA ARG A 249 -8.92 -26.92 -4.43
C ARG A 249 -7.72 -27.84 -4.51
N ILE A 250 -7.24 -28.26 -3.35
CA ILE A 250 -6.17 -29.23 -3.21
C ILE A 250 -6.65 -30.44 -2.43
N ALA A 251 -6.30 -31.63 -2.91
CA ALA A 251 -6.47 -32.89 -2.19
C ALA A 251 -5.10 -33.35 -1.69
N TYR A 252 -4.98 -33.57 -0.38
CA TYR A 252 -3.73 -34.04 0.21
C TYR A 252 -3.59 -35.53 -0.01
N GLU A 253 -2.45 -35.92 -0.57
CA GLU A 253 -2.04 -37.28 -0.85
C GLU A 253 -0.52 -37.39 -0.68
N ASN A 254 -0.03 -38.61 -0.56
CA ASN A 254 1.42 -38.84 -0.50
C ASN A 254 2.08 -38.53 -1.85
N ALA A 255 1.59 -39.16 -2.91
CA ALA A 255 1.92 -38.87 -4.29
C ALA A 255 0.85 -39.50 -5.16
N THR A 256 0.64 -38.96 -6.35
CA THR A 256 -0.34 -39.51 -7.31
C THR A 256 0.34 -40.33 -8.39
N ILE A 257 -0.42 -41.13 -9.14
CA ILE A 257 0.13 -41.81 -10.33
C ILE A 257 0.18 -40.86 -11.54
N ASP A 258 -0.62 -39.79 -11.53
CA ASP A 258 -0.88 -38.94 -12.70
C ASP A 258 -0.84 -37.42 -12.43
N GLY A 259 -0.43 -36.99 -11.25
CA GLY A 259 -0.27 -35.59 -10.86
C GLY A 259 -1.55 -34.86 -10.42
N ARG A 260 -2.67 -35.57 -10.19
CA ARG A 260 -4.01 -34.98 -10.08
C ARG A 260 -4.46 -34.64 -8.64
N THR A 261 -3.77 -33.73 -7.96
CA THR A 261 -4.16 -33.24 -6.61
C THR A 261 -4.59 -31.78 -6.56
N LEU A 262 -4.23 -30.97 -7.56
CA LEU A 262 -4.54 -29.54 -7.62
C LEU A 262 -5.56 -29.25 -8.74
N TYR A 263 -6.68 -28.65 -8.36
CA TYR A 263 -7.87 -28.50 -9.18
C TYR A 263 -8.22 -27.02 -9.37
N ASP A 264 -8.49 -26.62 -10.62
CA ASP A 264 -9.23 -25.42 -10.97
C ASP A 264 -10.71 -25.80 -11.10
N ILE A 265 -11.51 -25.46 -10.09
CA ILE A 265 -12.94 -25.79 -10.01
C ILE A 265 -13.72 -25.02 -11.07
N LYS A 266 -13.31 -23.78 -11.39
CA LYS A 266 -14.00 -22.93 -12.36
C LYS A 266 -13.90 -23.50 -13.77
N LYS A 267 -12.76 -24.12 -14.10
CA LYS A 267 -12.52 -24.73 -15.42
C LYS A 267 -12.68 -26.25 -15.44
N ASN A 268 -13.04 -26.87 -14.31
CA ASN A 268 -13.15 -28.33 -14.13
C ASN A 268 -11.89 -29.07 -14.64
N GLY A 269 -10.71 -28.56 -14.25
CA GLY A 269 -9.42 -29.02 -14.76
C GLY A 269 -8.37 -29.19 -13.68
N TYR A 270 -7.26 -29.81 -14.05
CA TYR A 270 -6.10 -30.03 -13.17
C TYR A 270 -4.96 -29.09 -13.56
N ILE A 271 -4.26 -28.57 -12.56
CA ILE A 271 -3.11 -27.69 -12.77
C ILE A 271 -1.84 -28.53 -12.63
N LYS A 272 -1.09 -28.67 -13.72
CA LYS A 272 -0.08 -29.73 -13.87
C LYS A 272 1.30 -29.40 -13.31
N ASN A 273 1.59 -28.11 -13.10
CA ASN A 273 2.86 -27.66 -12.57
C ASN A 273 2.72 -26.25 -11.97
N GLU A 274 3.78 -25.83 -11.28
CA GLU A 274 3.89 -24.53 -10.63
C GLU A 274 3.78 -23.36 -11.60
N ILE A 275 4.38 -23.47 -12.79
CA ILE A 275 4.39 -22.39 -13.77
C ILE A 275 2.96 -22.10 -14.25
N ASP A 276 2.19 -23.15 -14.56
CA ASP A 276 0.79 -23.03 -14.94
C ASP A 276 -0.03 -22.42 -13.80
N PHE A 277 0.20 -22.83 -12.55
CA PHE A 277 -0.50 -22.26 -11.40
C PHE A 277 -0.16 -20.78 -11.21
N MET A 278 1.11 -20.41 -11.25
CA MET A 278 1.53 -19.03 -11.06
C MET A 278 1.10 -18.13 -12.23
N ASN A 279 1.01 -18.66 -13.45
CA ASN A 279 0.41 -17.94 -14.59
C ASN A 279 -1.08 -17.64 -14.34
N ILE A 280 -1.81 -18.54 -13.67
CA ILE A 280 -3.19 -18.30 -13.26
C ILE A 280 -3.25 -17.23 -12.17
N VAL A 281 -2.42 -17.36 -11.12
CA VAL A 281 -2.36 -16.44 -9.99
C VAL A 281 -1.98 -15.02 -10.42
N LYS A 282 -1.04 -14.90 -11.37
CA LYS A 282 -0.53 -13.62 -11.85
C LYS A 282 -1.34 -13.03 -13.00
N ASN A 283 -2.41 -13.68 -13.45
CA ASN A 283 -3.26 -13.14 -14.50
C ASN A 283 -4.37 -12.25 -13.89
N PRO A 284 -4.44 -10.95 -14.25
CA PRO A 284 -5.44 -10.02 -13.73
C PRO A 284 -6.89 -10.46 -13.92
N GLU A 285 -7.19 -11.25 -14.96
CA GLU A 285 -8.54 -11.72 -15.28
C GLU A 285 -9.06 -12.79 -14.30
N ASN A 286 -8.16 -13.41 -13.53
CA ASN A 286 -8.52 -14.51 -12.62
C ASN A 286 -8.91 -14.05 -11.21
N GLY A 287 -8.95 -12.74 -10.95
CA GLY A 287 -9.47 -12.16 -9.70
C GLY A 287 -8.54 -12.31 -8.49
N TRP A 288 -7.26 -12.60 -8.72
CA TRP A 288 -6.25 -12.59 -7.67
C TRP A 288 -5.83 -11.16 -7.31
N LYS A 289 -5.46 -11.00 -6.05
CA LYS A 289 -4.88 -9.78 -5.49
C LYS A 289 -3.49 -10.09 -4.97
N VAL A 290 -2.62 -9.09 -4.90
CA VAL A 290 -1.27 -9.17 -4.32
C VAL A 290 -1.18 -8.30 -3.08
N LEU A 291 -0.46 -8.76 -2.06
CA LEU A 291 -0.15 -7.97 -0.87
C LEU A 291 0.75 -6.77 -1.27
N ASP A 292 0.20 -5.57 -1.19
CA ASP A 292 0.89 -4.31 -1.38
C ASP A 292 1.54 -3.86 -0.07
N ILE A 293 2.83 -4.17 0.04
CA ILE A 293 3.63 -3.83 1.22
C ILE A 293 3.91 -2.31 1.33
N GLU A 294 3.66 -1.55 0.27
CA GLU A 294 3.78 -0.09 0.25
C GLU A 294 2.48 0.60 0.66
N ALA A 295 1.38 -0.13 0.85
CA ALA A 295 0.10 0.41 1.30
C ALA A 295 0.22 1.00 2.72
N GLU A 296 -0.53 2.07 2.98
CA GLU A 296 -0.65 2.67 4.30
C GLU A 296 -1.39 1.72 5.25
N TYR A 297 -0.81 1.43 6.42
CA TYR A 297 -1.42 0.56 7.41
C TYR A 297 -2.64 1.25 8.05
N ALA A 298 -3.84 0.89 7.59
CA ALA A 298 -5.10 1.39 8.08
C ALA A 298 -5.67 0.43 9.14
N ASN A 299 -5.42 0.73 10.43
CA ASN A 299 -5.91 -0.01 11.60
C ASN A 299 -7.34 -0.59 11.41
N GLY A 300 -7.42 -1.87 11.03
CA GLY A 300 -8.67 -2.62 10.92
C GLY A 300 -9.29 -2.78 9.54
N ASN A 301 -8.83 -2.08 8.49
CA ASN A 301 -9.24 -2.33 7.10
C ASN A 301 -8.08 -2.89 6.27
N THR A 302 -7.71 -4.12 6.57
CA THR A 302 -6.61 -4.83 5.90
C THR A 302 -6.89 -5.15 4.43
N ASN A 303 -8.14 -5.01 3.95
CA ASN A 303 -8.45 -5.18 2.53
C ASN A 303 -7.69 -4.18 1.64
N SER A 304 -7.36 -2.99 2.14
CA SER A 304 -6.58 -2.00 1.38
C SER A 304 -5.13 -2.43 1.16
N PHE A 305 -4.64 -3.45 1.87
CA PHE A 305 -3.30 -4.00 1.67
C PHE A 305 -3.25 -4.94 0.48
N TRP A 306 -4.40 -5.32 -0.09
CA TRP A 306 -4.47 -6.30 -1.17
C TRP A 306 -5.00 -5.62 -2.44
N LYS A 307 -4.12 -5.37 -3.40
CA LYS A 307 -4.48 -4.75 -4.68
C LYS A 307 -4.61 -5.79 -5.78
N ALA A 308 -5.36 -5.49 -6.85
CA ALA A 308 -5.43 -6.37 -8.01
C ALA A 308 -4.02 -6.62 -8.58
N VAL A 309 -3.81 -7.82 -9.12
CA VAL A 309 -2.61 -8.09 -9.92
C VAL A 309 -2.66 -7.25 -11.19
N GLU A 310 -1.51 -6.70 -11.59
CA GLU A 310 -1.31 -5.84 -12.78
C GLU A 310 -0.59 -6.61 -13.90
#